data_AF-A0A420WA39-F1
#
_entry.id   AF-A0A420WA39-F1
#
_cell.length_a   1.000
_cell.length_b   1.000
_cell.length_c   1.000
_cell.angle_alpha   90.00
_cell.angle_beta   90.00
_cell.angle_gamma   90.00
#
_symmetry.space_group_name_H-M   'P 1'
#
loop_
_entity.id
_entity.type
_entity.pdbx_description
1 polymer ?
#
loop_
_entity_poly.entity_id
_entity_poly.type
_entity_poly.pdbx_seq_one_letter_code
_entity_poly.pdbx_strand_id
1 'polypeptide(L)'
;TTKLMASFPEGARNNYGAARKALNIYLFACARDHMARSRYRLDRIEPALELPIDRHAIDYLKRQAKDEASQQTLKRFSFINQLDEDIHSAIQAVAAKVAECHGVMRCELDLLAWRNEDEAI
;
A
#
# COMPACT_ATOMS: atom_id res chain seq x y z
N THR A 1 -11.29 -3.09 9.97
CA THR A 1 -11.50 -3.96 11.17
C THR A 1 -11.45 -3.19 12.49
N THR A 2 -12.60 -2.74 12.98
CA THR A 2 -12.79 -2.03 14.26
C THR A 2 -12.21 -2.77 15.48
N LYS A 3 -12.22 -4.11 15.45
CA LYS A 3 -11.66 -4.98 16.51
C LYS A 3 -10.15 -4.82 16.70
N LEU A 4 -9.40 -4.58 15.63
CA LEU A 4 -7.95 -4.37 15.71
C LEU A 4 -7.63 -3.01 16.34
N MET A 5 -8.36 -1.95 15.95
CA MET A 5 -8.20 -0.62 16.52
C MET A 5 -8.50 -0.59 18.03
N ALA A 6 -9.48 -1.37 18.49
CA ALA A 6 -9.79 -1.50 19.91
C ALA A 6 -8.68 -2.19 20.72
N SER A 7 -7.80 -2.97 20.08
CA SER A 7 -6.66 -3.64 20.72
C SER A 7 -5.40 -2.77 20.82
N PHE A 8 -5.38 -1.60 20.15
CA PHE A 8 -4.23 -0.71 20.17
C PHE A 8 -4.13 0.05 21.50
N PRO A 9 -2.90 0.34 21.98
CA PRO A 9 -2.68 1.27 23.09
C PRO A 9 -3.44 2.59 22.87
N GLU A 10 -3.85 3.27 23.94
CA GLU A 10 -4.72 4.45 23.85
C GLU A 10 -4.21 5.52 22.87
N GLY A 11 -2.91 5.83 22.89
CA GLY A 11 -2.28 6.76 21.96
C GLY A 11 -2.15 6.28 20.50
N ALA A 12 -2.44 5.01 20.23
CA ALA A 12 -2.32 4.39 18.91
C ALA A 12 -3.67 4.07 18.25
N ARG A 13 -4.81 4.22 18.96
CA ARG A 13 -6.15 3.84 18.46
C ARG A 13 -6.56 4.49 17.14
N ASN A 14 -6.03 5.68 16.83
CA ASN A 14 -6.30 6.41 15.59
C ASN A 14 -5.18 6.25 14.54
N ASN A 15 -4.21 5.37 14.75
CA ASN A 15 -3.03 5.23 13.89
C ASN A 15 -3.18 4.12 12.84
N TYR A 16 -4.40 3.95 12.32
CA TYR A 16 -4.77 2.88 11.38
C TYR A 16 -3.85 2.86 10.14
N GLY A 17 -3.66 4.01 9.50
CA GLY A 17 -2.85 4.13 8.29
C GLY A 17 -1.38 3.76 8.52
N ALA A 18 -0.76 4.25 9.59
CA ALA A 18 0.63 3.91 9.87
C ALA A 18 0.79 2.44 10.28
N ALA A 19 -0.15 1.88 11.05
CA ALA A 19 -0.12 0.47 11.41
C ALA A 19 -0.21 -0.44 10.18
N ARG A 20 -1.12 -0.15 9.24
CA ARG A 20 -1.22 -0.90 7.98
C ARG A 20 0.03 -0.74 7.11
N LYS A 21 0.57 0.47 6.99
CA LYS A 21 1.82 0.72 6.26
C LYS A 21 2.95 -0.12 6.86
N ALA A 22 3.16 -0.05 8.17
CA ALA A 22 4.23 -0.78 8.85
C ALA A 22 4.08 -2.29 8.68
N LEU A 23 2.85 -2.82 8.83
CA LEU A 23 2.58 -4.24 8.64
C LEU A 23 2.87 -4.70 7.20
N ASN A 24 2.42 -3.94 6.20
CA ASN A 24 2.66 -4.30 4.80
C ASN A 24 4.15 -4.28 4.45
N ILE A 25 4.90 -3.26 4.91
CA ILE A 25 6.36 -3.19 4.71
C ILE A 25 7.05 -4.41 5.34
N TYR A 26 6.71 -4.73 6.59
CA TYR A 26 7.29 -5.86 7.30
C TYR A 26 6.98 -7.19 6.59
N LEU A 27 5.71 -7.44 6.25
CA LEU A 27 5.30 -8.67 5.58
C LEU A 27 5.90 -8.79 4.17
N PHE A 28 6.00 -7.69 3.43
CA PHE A 28 6.66 -7.67 2.13
C PHE A 28 8.15 -8.03 2.27
N ALA A 29 8.87 -7.43 3.21
CA ALA A 29 10.26 -7.77 3.49
C ALA A 29 10.43 -9.26 3.84
N CYS A 30 9.56 -9.81 4.70
CA CYS A 30 9.58 -11.24 5.03
C CYS A 30 9.25 -12.14 3.83
N ALA A 31 8.31 -11.76 2.97
CA ALA A 31 7.95 -12.52 1.78
C ALA A 31 9.07 -12.54 0.72
N ARG A 32 9.89 -11.48 0.70
CA ARG A 32 11.06 -11.36 -0.18
C ARG A 32 12.31 -12.03 0.38
N ASP A 33 12.44 -12.15 1.71
CA ASP A 33 13.55 -12.86 2.33
C ASP A 33 13.47 -14.37 2.06
N HIS A 34 14.52 -14.96 1.49
CA HIS A 34 14.52 -16.35 1.05
C HIS A 34 14.30 -17.34 2.22
N MET A 35 14.92 -17.08 3.37
CA MET A 35 14.82 -17.97 4.53
C MET A 35 13.44 -17.90 5.18
N ALA A 36 12.93 -16.69 5.42
CA ALA A 36 11.61 -16.47 5.99
C ALA A 36 10.50 -16.97 5.05
N ARG A 37 10.60 -16.64 3.76
CA ARG A 37 9.67 -17.12 2.73
C ARG A 37 9.57 -18.63 2.72
N SER A 38 10.72 -19.33 2.67
CA SER A 38 10.73 -20.79 2.57
C SER A 38 10.26 -21.45 3.86
N ARG A 39 10.70 -20.94 5.02
CA ARG A 39 10.35 -21.52 6.32
C ARG A 39 8.87 -21.35 6.68
N TYR A 40 8.30 -20.19 6.37
CA TYR A 40 6.93 -19.84 6.75
C TYR A 40 5.93 -19.84 5.59
N ARG A 41 6.35 -20.23 4.38
CA ARG A 41 5.53 -20.28 3.15
C ARG A 41 4.84 -18.94 2.84
N LEU A 42 5.63 -17.87 2.91
CA LEU A 42 5.15 -16.50 2.72
C LEU A 42 4.91 -16.14 1.25
N ASP A 43 5.25 -17.01 0.31
CA ASP A 43 4.80 -16.94 -1.08
C ASP A 43 3.27 -16.82 -1.19
N ARG A 44 2.55 -17.44 -0.25
CA ARG A 44 1.09 -17.48 -0.24
C ARG A 44 0.43 -16.16 0.11
N ILE A 45 1.14 -15.25 0.77
CA ILE A 45 0.57 -13.97 1.20
C ILE A 45 0.80 -12.86 0.17
N GLU A 46 1.70 -13.04 -0.80
CA GLU A 46 2.05 -12.02 -1.80
C GLU A 46 0.84 -11.43 -2.54
N PRO A 47 -0.15 -12.23 -3.01
CA PRO A 47 -1.33 -11.66 -3.67
C PRO A 47 -2.22 -10.83 -2.75
N ALA A 48 -2.15 -11.07 -1.44
CA ALA A 48 -2.92 -10.34 -0.44
C ALA A 48 -2.21 -9.08 0.04
N LEU A 49 -0.89 -8.96 -0.17
CA LEU A 49 -0.14 -7.79 0.25
C LEU A 49 -0.65 -6.53 -0.45
N GLU A 50 -0.71 -5.47 0.32
CA GLU A 50 -1.20 -4.17 -0.13
C GLU A 50 -0.01 -3.30 -0.55
N LEU A 51 -0.27 -2.28 -1.37
CA LEU A 51 0.70 -1.21 -1.58
C LEU A 51 0.86 -0.44 -0.26
N PRO A 52 2.05 -0.32 0.33
CA PRO A 52 2.26 0.58 1.46
C PRO A 52 1.89 2.02 1.06
N ILE A 53 0.79 2.54 1.60
CA ILE A 53 0.33 3.88 1.23
C ILE A 53 1.20 4.93 1.91
N ASP A 54 1.91 5.71 1.12
CA ASP A 54 2.56 6.94 1.52
C ASP A 54 2.57 7.97 0.38
N ARG A 55 3.25 9.09 0.60
CA ARG A 55 3.31 10.18 -0.39
C ARG A 55 3.85 9.69 -1.73
N HIS A 56 4.93 8.92 -1.75
CA HIS A 56 5.58 8.47 -2.98
C HIS A 56 4.70 7.49 -3.73
N ALA A 57 4.10 6.53 -3.01
CA ALA A 57 3.12 5.61 -3.59
C ALA A 57 1.93 6.35 -4.22
N ILE A 58 1.39 7.37 -3.54
CA ILE A 58 0.25 8.15 -4.04
C ILE A 58 0.62 8.99 -5.26
N ASP A 59 1.77 9.67 -5.22
CA ASP A 59 2.23 10.48 -6.33
C ASP A 59 2.57 9.62 -7.56
N TYR A 60 3.09 8.41 -7.35
CA TYR A 60 3.22 7.41 -8.39
C TYR A 60 1.86 7.00 -8.96
N LEU A 61 0.88 6.63 -8.13
CA LEU A 61 -0.47 6.27 -8.60
C LEU A 61 -1.14 7.42 -9.37
N LYS A 62 -0.95 8.68 -8.97
CA LYS A 62 -1.47 9.86 -9.68
C LYS A 62 -0.87 10.01 -11.08
N ARG A 63 0.42 9.66 -11.26
CA ARG A 63 1.07 9.65 -12.58
C ARG A 63 0.58 8.51 -13.47
N GLN A 64 0.25 7.36 -12.88
CA GLN A 64 -0.11 6.15 -13.63
C GLN A 64 -1.61 6.00 -13.93
N ALA A 65 -2.47 6.47 -13.03
CA ALA A 65 -3.92 6.35 -13.19
C ALA A 65 -4.41 7.24 -14.34
N LYS A 66 -5.05 6.65 -15.35
CA LYS A 66 -5.54 7.39 -16.53
C LYS A 66 -7.03 7.74 -16.46
N ASP A 67 -7.81 6.99 -15.67
CA ASP A 67 -9.24 7.20 -15.56
C ASP A 67 -9.61 8.25 -14.50
N GLU A 68 -10.68 9.01 -14.79
CA GLU A 68 -11.13 10.12 -13.94
C GLU A 68 -11.56 9.66 -12.53
N ALA A 69 -12.16 8.48 -12.42
CA ALA A 69 -12.60 7.93 -11.13
C ALA A 69 -11.42 7.61 -10.19
N SER A 70 -10.35 7.02 -10.73
CA SER A 70 -9.11 6.78 -9.99
C SER A 70 -8.44 8.11 -9.60
N GLN A 71 -8.37 9.07 -10.51
CA GLN A 71 -7.81 10.40 -10.22
C GLN A 71 -8.59 11.12 -9.10
N GLN A 72 -9.92 11.06 -9.13
CA GLN A 72 -10.76 11.65 -8.09
C GLN A 72 -10.55 10.97 -6.72
N THR A 73 -10.40 9.64 -6.72
CA THR A 73 -10.07 8.88 -5.51
C THR A 73 -8.73 9.35 -4.91
N LEU A 74 -7.69 9.47 -5.73
CA LEU A 74 -6.36 9.86 -5.28
C LEU A 74 -6.30 11.32 -4.80
N LYS A 75 -7.14 12.21 -5.34
CA LYS A 75 -7.25 13.61 -4.88
C LYS A 75 -7.87 13.75 -3.49
N ARG A 76 -8.70 12.79 -3.05
CA ARG A 76 -9.30 12.79 -1.71
C ARG A 76 -8.28 12.48 -0.61
N PHE A 77 -7.16 11.85 -0.96
CA PHE A 77 -6.12 11.53 -0.01
C PHE A 77 -5.20 12.74 0.22
N SER A 78 -5.13 13.20 1.47
CA SER A 78 -4.23 14.29 1.86
C SER A 78 -3.05 13.78 2.70
N PHE A 79 -3.30 12.98 3.73
CA PHE A 79 -2.28 12.52 4.67
C PHE A 79 -2.61 11.12 5.23
N ILE A 80 -1.56 10.38 5.62
CA ILE A 80 -1.69 9.00 6.13
C ILE A 80 -2.48 8.90 7.45
N ASN A 81 -2.49 9.97 8.25
CA ASN A 81 -3.25 10.04 9.50
C ASN A 81 -4.77 10.20 9.28
N GLN A 82 -5.20 10.53 8.06
CA GLN A 82 -6.61 10.60 7.66
C GLN A 82 -7.07 9.33 6.92
N LEU A 83 -6.23 8.29 6.90
CA LEU A 83 -6.54 7.05 6.20
C LEU A 83 -7.56 6.25 7.03
N ASP A 84 -8.79 6.18 6.53
CA ASP A 84 -9.82 5.27 7.02
C ASP A 84 -9.93 4.02 6.13
N GLU A 85 -10.84 3.11 6.49
CA GLU A 85 -11.04 1.84 5.77
C GLU A 85 -11.57 2.04 4.35
N ASP A 86 -12.39 3.08 4.11
CA ASP A 86 -13.01 3.34 2.81
C ASP A 86 -12.00 3.96 1.84
N ILE A 87 -11.28 5.00 2.28
CA ILE A 87 -10.21 5.65 1.53
C ILE A 87 -9.09 4.65 1.24
N HIS A 88 -8.69 3.85 2.25
CA HIS A 88 -7.70 2.81 2.06
C HIS A 88 -8.12 1.82 0.98
N SER A 89 -9.35 1.29 1.07
CA SER A 89 -9.86 0.30 0.10
C SER A 89 -9.95 0.89 -1.30
N ALA A 90 -10.38 2.15 -1.43
CA ALA A 90 -10.44 2.84 -2.72
C ALA A 90 -9.06 3.03 -3.34
N ILE A 91 -8.05 3.44 -2.55
CA ILE A 91 -6.66 3.57 -3.02
C ILE A 91 -6.09 2.20 -3.43
N GLN A 92 -6.32 1.15 -2.64
CA GLN A 92 -5.85 -0.20 -2.98
C GLN A 92 -6.51 -0.75 -4.25
N ALA A 93 -7.74 -0.35 -4.56
CA ALA A 93 -8.39 -0.70 -5.82
C ALA A 93 -7.73 0.00 -7.01
N VAL A 94 -7.35 1.27 -6.87
CA VAL A 94 -6.55 1.98 -7.88
C VAL A 94 -5.18 1.32 -8.05
N ALA A 95 -4.51 0.99 -6.95
CA ALA A 95 -3.23 0.29 -6.97
C ALA A 95 -3.32 -1.07 -7.66
N ALA A 96 -4.40 -1.84 -7.44
CA ALA A 96 -4.60 -3.11 -8.12
C ALA A 96 -4.69 -2.95 -9.65
N LYS A 97 -5.44 -1.95 -10.14
CA LYS A 97 -5.52 -1.65 -11.58
C LYS A 97 -4.17 -1.25 -12.17
N VAL A 98 -3.42 -0.41 -11.46
CA VAL A 98 -2.08 0.01 -11.90
C VAL A 98 -1.13 -1.19 -11.93
N ALA A 99 -1.14 -2.04 -10.91
CA ALA A 99 -0.32 -3.25 -10.83
C ALA A 99 -0.60 -4.21 -12.00
N GLU A 100 -1.88 -4.41 -12.32
CA GLU A 100 -2.32 -5.20 -13.48
C GLU A 100 -1.76 -4.65 -14.80
N CYS A 101 -1.82 -3.33 -15.02
CA CYS A 101 -1.25 -2.69 -16.21
C CYS A 101 0.28 -2.88 -16.34
N HIS A 102 0.99 -2.97 -15.22
CA HIS A 102 2.45 -3.15 -15.19
C HIS A 102 2.86 -4.64 -15.14
N GLY A 103 1.92 -5.57 -14.98
CA GLY A 103 2.21 -7.00 -14.86
C GLY A 103 2.96 -7.37 -13.58
N VAL A 104 2.75 -6.61 -12.49
CA VAL A 104 3.41 -6.82 -11.18
C VAL A 104 2.38 -7.03 -10.08
N MET A 105 2.83 -7.48 -8.91
CA MET A 105 1.98 -7.54 -7.71
C MET A 105 1.75 -6.14 -7.15
N ARG A 106 0.60 -5.94 -6.49
CA ARG A 106 0.23 -4.64 -5.92
C ARG A 106 1.25 -4.10 -4.92
N CYS A 107 1.84 -4.95 -4.08
CA CYS A 107 2.90 -4.57 -3.14
C CYS A 107 4.21 -4.18 -3.84
N GLU A 108 4.47 -4.67 -5.05
CA GLU A 108 5.69 -4.36 -5.81
C GLU A 108 5.64 -2.97 -6.46
N LEU A 109 4.46 -2.34 -6.52
CA LEU A 109 4.33 -0.96 -6.97
C LEU A 109 5.15 0.02 -6.12
N ASP A 110 5.44 -0.31 -4.86
CA ASP A 110 6.30 0.49 -3.99
C ASP A 110 7.71 0.62 -4.58
N LEU A 111 8.26 -0.48 -5.11
CA LEU A 111 9.57 -0.49 -5.76
C LEU A 111 9.57 0.37 -7.04
N LEU A 112 8.46 0.37 -7.79
CA LEU A 112 8.31 1.22 -8.98
C LEU A 112 8.14 2.69 -8.60
N ALA A 113 7.41 2.99 -7.53
CA ALA A 113 7.24 4.35 -7.03
C ALA A 113 8.58 4.98 -6.67
N TRP A 114 9.45 4.23 -5.99
CA TRP A 114 10.81 4.65 -5.65
C TRP A 114 11.73 4.81 -6.87
N ARG A 115 11.72 3.86 -7.81
CA ARG A 115 12.60 3.93 -9.01
C ARG A 115 12.28 5.12 -9.92
N ASN A 116 11.00 5.50 -10.02
CA ASN A 116 10.55 6.61 -10.86
C ASN A 116 10.68 7.99 -10.19
N GLU A 117 11.40 8.09 -9.06
CA GLU A 117 11.84 9.38 -8.51
C GLU A 117 13.10 9.88 -9.19
N ASP A 118 14.01 8.98 -9.55
CA ASP A 118 15.32 9.33 -10.12
C ASP A 118 15.24 9.77 -11.60
N GLU A 119 14.19 9.36 -12.31
CA GLU A 119 13.97 9.73 -13.73
C GLU A 119 13.20 11.05 -13.92
N ALA A 120 12.85 11.74 -12.82
CA ALA A 120 12.11 13.02 -12.86
C ALA A 120 13.02 14.27 -12.76
N ILE A 121 14.31 14.14 -13.14
CA ILE A 121 15.30 15.23 -13.20
C ILE A 121 15.57 15.62 -14.66
#